data_AF-A0A7K6WKR2-F1
#
_entry.id   AF-A0A7K6WKR2-F1
#
_cell.length_a   1.000
_cell.length_b   1.000
_cell.length_c   1.000
_cell.angle_alpha   90.00
_cell.angle_beta   90.00
_cell.angle_gamma   90.00
#
_symmetry.space_group_name_H-M   'P 1'
#
loop_
_entity.id
_entity.type
_entity.pdbx_description
1 polymer ?
#
loop_
_entity_poly.entity_id
_entity_poly.type
_entity_poly.pdbx_seq_one_letter_code
_entity_poly.pdbx_strand_id
1 'polypeptide(L)'
;CPAPTALRTANGTRICAQLYADDSPYYDQCCGGEVLVVEPGSDVPYMPRGWADRVSSLVVGTRCEMTVWSQAGKKGRSRRFSA
;
A
#
# COMPACT_ATOMS: atom_id res chain seq x y z
N CYS A 1 11.34 -3.72 -4.59
CA CYS A 1 10.56 -3.03 -3.54
C CYS A 1 11.46 -2.54 -2.42
N PRO A 2 11.17 -1.38 -1.78
CA PRO A 2 11.92 -0.94 -0.61
C PRO A 2 11.74 -1.91 0.56
N ALA A 3 12.74 -1.97 1.44
CA ALA A 3 12.63 -2.75 2.67
C ALA A 3 11.52 -2.16 3.59
N PRO A 4 10.73 -2.99 4.29
CA PRO A 4 9.72 -2.53 5.24
C PRO A 4 10.22 -1.53 6.30
N THR A 5 11.48 -1.67 6.72
CA THR A 5 12.14 -0.80 7.70
C THR A 5 12.50 0.59 7.15
N ALA A 6 12.54 0.73 5.83
CA ALA A 6 12.92 1.96 5.12
C ALA A 6 11.71 2.86 4.80
N LEU A 7 10.47 2.42 5.08
CA LEU A 7 9.26 3.21 4.79
C LEU A 7 9.14 4.43 5.73
N ARG A 8 9.61 5.58 5.25
CA ARG A 8 9.57 6.86 5.95
C ARG A 8 9.35 8.02 4.97
N THR A 9 8.75 9.10 5.44
CA THR A 9 8.68 10.36 4.70
C THR A 9 10.06 11.04 4.68
N ALA A 10 10.23 12.05 3.82
CA ALA A 10 11.45 12.87 3.80
C ALA A 10 11.78 13.52 5.15
N ASN A 11 10.75 13.80 5.96
CA ASN A 11 10.87 14.37 7.30
C ASN A 11 11.10 13.30 8.39
N GLY A 12 11.27 12.02 8.02
CA GLY A 12 11.55 10.92 8.93
C GLY A 12 10.33 10.27 9.59
N THR A 13 9.12 10.77 9.33
CA THR A 13 7.87 10.20 9.84
C THR A 13 7.65 8.80 9.28
N ARG A 14 7.21 7.85 10.11
CA ARG A 14 6.92 6.48 9.66
C ARG A 14 5.72 6.46 8.72
N ILE A 15 5.86 5.70 7.63
CA ILE A 15 4.78 5.36 6.72
C ILE A 15 4.36 3.92 7.03
N CYS A 16 3.05 3.64 7.06
CA CYS A 16 2.59 2.27 7.35
C CYS A 16 2.52 1.39 6.13
N ALA A 17 2.15 1.93 4.97
CA ALA A 17 2.26 1.18 3.72
C ALA A 17 2.47 2.11 2.51
N GLN A 18 3.05 1.54 1.46
CA GLN A 18 3.09 2.12 0.12
C GLN A 18 2.48 1.11 -0.86
N LEU A 19 1.57 1.60 -1.70
CA LEU A 19 0.89 0.85 -2.75
C LEU A 19 1.41 1.38 -4.10
N TYR A 20 1.72 0.48 -5.03
CA TYR A 20 2.35 0.81 -6.30
C TYR A 20 1.43 0.44 -7.46
N ALA A 21 1.51 1.21 -8.55
CA ALA A 21 0.65 1.02 -9.72
C ALA A 21 1.29 0.18 -10.84
N ASP A 22 2.63 0.13 -10.95
CA ASP A 22 3.29 -0.57 -12.05
C ASP A 22 3.21 -2.09 -11.88
N ASP A 23 2.79 -2.81 -12.92
CA ASP A 23 2.55 -4.26 -12.93
C ASP A 23 3.61 -5.04 -13.72
N SER A 24 4.89 -4.69 -13.54
CA SER A 24 5.99 -5.34 -14.27
C SER A 24 6.05 -6.87 -14.03
N PRO A 25 6.31 -7.67 -15.07
CA PRO A 25 6.57 -9.10 -14.91
C PRO A 25 7.88 -9.39 -14.15
N TYR A 26 8.76 -8.39 -14.01
CA TYR A 26 10.02 -8.51 -13.28
C TYR A 26 9.83 -8.04 -11.83
N TYR A 27 10.18 -8.92 -10.88
CA TYR A 27 9.93 -8.69 -9.46
C TYR A 27 10.66 -7.47 -8.88
N ASP A 28 11.85 -7.15 -9.39
CA ASP A 28 12.62 -5.98 -9.00
C ASP A 28 11.98 -4.66 -9.47
N GLN A 29 11.11 -4.71 -10.48
CA GLN A 29 10.43 -3.56 -11.08
C GLN A 29 8.97 -3.38 -10.61
N CYS A 30 8.42 -4.29 -9.80
CA CYS A 30 7.00 -4.26 -9.43
C CYS A 30 6.63 -3.14 -8.43
N CYS A 31 7.60 -2.56 -7.73
CA CYS A 31 7.41 -1.41 -6.85
C CYS A 31 7.85 -0.11 -7.54
N GLY A 32 7.29 0.13 -8.72
CA GLY A 32 7.52 1.30 -9.56
C GLY A 32 6.26 2.16 -9.73
N GLY A 33 6.38 3.18 -10.59
CA GLY A 33 5.26 4.01 -11.02
C GLY A 33 4.72 4.96 -9.95
N GLU A 34 3.43 5.24 -10.06
CA GLU A 34 2.72 6.04 -9.07
C GLU A 34 2.63 5.30 -7.74
N VAL A 35 2.79 6.05 -6.65
CA VAL A 35 2.80 5.52 -5.28
C VAL A 35 1.69 6.15 -4.46
N LEU A 36 0.84 5.33 -3.84
CA LEU A 36 -0.13 5.76 -2.84
C LEU A 36 0.41 5.44 -1.46
N VAL A 37 0.61 6.49 -0.67
CA VAL A 37 1.11 6.41 0.71
C VAL A 37 -0.07 6.23 1.66
N VAL A 38 0.05 5.26 2.57
CA VAL A 38 -0.90 5.01 3.66
C VAL A 38 -0.25 5.38 4.98
N GLU A 39 -0.81 6.39 5.63
CA GLU A 39 -0.33 6.87 6.92
C GLU A 39 -0.77 5.95 8.07
N PRO A 40 -0.04 5.94 9.19
CA PRO A 40 -0.48 5.22 10.38
C PRO A 40 -1.86 5.70 10.87
N GLY A 41 -2.75 4.75 11.16
CA GLY A 41 -4.10 5.06 11.64
C GLY A 41 -5.08 5.53 10.56
N SER A 42 -4.66 5.59 9.29
CA SER A 42 -5.58 5.89 8.18
C SER A 42 -6.66 4.82 8.08
N ASP A 43 -7.91 5.28 7.93
CA ASP A 43 -9.04 4.43 7.63
C ASP A 43 -9.76 4.93 6.37
N VAL A 44 -9.58 4.21 5.26
CA VAL A 44 -10.02 4.63 3.92
C VAL A 44 -11.05 3.63 3.35
N PRO A 45 -12.35 3.82 3.61
CA PRO A 45 -13.38 2.90 3.11
C PRO A 45 -13.58 2.95 1.59
N TYR A 46 -13.09 4.00 0.93
CA TYR A 46 -13.17 4.19 -0.52
C TYR A 46 -11.78 4.47 -1.08
N MET A 47 -11.45 3.85 -2.23
CA MET A 47 -10.21 4.16 -2.93
C MET A 47 -10.20 5.61 -3.41
N PRO A 48 -9.04 6.31 -3.34
CA PRO A 48 -8.88 7.61 -3.97
C PRO A 48 -9.22 7.56 -5.46
N ARG A 49 -9.65 8.71 -6.00
CA ARG A 49 -9.98 8.82 -7.43
C ARG A 49 -8.75 8.41 -8.27
N GLY A 50 -8.98 7.53 -9.26
CA GLY A 50 -7.93 7.04 -10.16
C GLY A 50 -7.14 5.81 -9.66
N TRP A 51 -7.39 5.35 -8.43
CA TRP A 51 -6.69 4.21 -7.83
C TRP A 51 -7.50 2.89 -7.81
N ALA A 52 -8.77 2.94 -8.19
CA ALA A 52 -9.58 1.73 -8.34
C ALA A 52 -8.90 0.78 -9.35
N ASP A 53 -8.74 -0.48 -8.95
CA ASP A 53 -8.14 -1.55 -9.75
C ASP A 53 -6.72 -1.26 -10.30
N ARG A 54 -5.99 -0.31 -9.70
CA ARG A 54 -4.64 0.07 -10.14
C ARG A 54 -3.50 -0.53 -9.30
N VAL A 55 -3.75 -0.91 -8.05
CA VAL A 55 -2.66 -1.37 -7.17
C VAL A 55 -2.19 -2.76 -7.62
N SER A 56 -0.92 -2.85 -8.01
CA SER A 56 -0.27 -4.10 -8.44
C SER A 56 0.57 -4.74 -7.33
N SER A 57 1.22 -3.92 -6.49
CA SER A 57 2.09 -4.37 -5.42
C SER A 57 2.02 -3.43 -4.21
N LEU A 58 2.48 -3.92 -3.06
CA LEU A 58 2.46 -3.16 -1.82
C LEU A 58 3.62 -3.55 -0.90
N VAL A 59 4.05 -2.59 -0.09
CA VAL A 59 4.97 -2.83 1.02
C VAL A 59 4.32 -2.29 2.30
N VAL A 60 4.25 -3.13 3.33
CA VAL A 60 3.83 -2.72 4.68
C VAL A 60 5.08 -2.49 5.53
N GLY A 61 5.08 -1.44 6.34
CA GLY A 61 6.18 -1.11 7.23
C GLY A 61 6.20 -2.00 8.48
N THR A 62 7.37 -2.11 9.11
CA THR A 62 7.48 -2.87 10.37
C THR A 62 6.60 -2.28 11.46
N ARG A 63 5.94 -3.13 12.27
CA ARG A 63 4.96 -2.75 13.30
C ARG A 63 3.71 -2.05 12.76
N CYS A 64 3.48 -2.10 11.46
CA CYS A 64 2.21 -1.73 10.85
C CYS A 64 1.50 -2.96 10.34
N GLU A 65 0.21 -2.80 10.18
CA GLU A 65 -0.66 -3.77 9.56
C GLU A 65 -1.66 -3.04 8.69
N MET A 66 -1.99 -3.65 7.56
CA MET A 66 -3.00 -3.14 6.66
C MET A 66 -3.99 -4.23 6.31
N THR A 67 -5.28 -3.92 6.41
CA THR A 67 -6.34 -4.76 5.87
C THR A 67 -6.90 -4.07 4.63
N VAL A 68 -7.05 -4.83 3.54
CA VAL A 68 -7.70 -4.36 2.31
C VAL A 68 -8.95 -5.18 2.06
N TRP A 69 -9.90 -4.60 1.34
CA TRP A 69 -11.17 -5.22 1.00
C TRP A 69 -11.37 -5.23 -0.52
N SER A 70 -11.99 -6.29 -1.03
CA SER A 70 -12.24 -6.45 -2.47
C SER A 70 -13.37 -5.57 -3.00
N GLN A 71 -14.14 -4.92 -2.12
CA GLN A 71 -15.23 -4.01 -2.50
C GLN A 71 -15.22 -2.75 -1.64
N ALA A 72 -15.70 -1.65 -2.22
CA ALA A 72 -15.83 -0.36 -1.55
C ALA A 72 -16.71 -0.44 -0.28
N GLY A 73 -16.42 0.44 0.67
CA GLY A 73 -17.09 0.47 1.97
C GLY A 73 -16.71 -0.68 2.88
N LYS A 74 -15.50 -1.24 2.73
CA LYS A 74 -14.97 -2.39 3.49
C LYS A 74 -15.84 -3.65 3.37
N LYS A 75 -16.32 -3.94 2.16
CA LYS A 75 -17.19 -5.08 1.87
C LYS A 75 -16.44 -6.17 1.11
N GLY A 76 -17.08 -7.34 0.99
CA GLY A 76 -16.52 -8.47 0.26
C GLY A 76 -15.41 -9.17 1.02
N ARG A 77 -14.43 -9.72 0.29
CA ARG A 77 -13.29 -10.45 0.86
C ARG A 77 -12.28 -9.47 1.42
N SER A 78 -11.71 -9.79 2.57
CA SER A 78 -10.61 -9.02 3.14
C SER A 78 -9.31 -9.79 3.11
N ARG A 79 -8.19 -9.07 3.09
CA ARG A 79 -6.85 -9.62 3.28
C ARG A 79 -6.03 -8.70 4.16
N ARG A 80 -5.34 -9.30 5.13
CA ARG A 80 -4.45 -8.64 6.08
C ARG A 80 -3.01 -8.82 5.63
N PHE A 81 -2.23 -7.75 5.71
CA PHE A 81 -0.82 -7.68 5.36
C PHE A 81 -0.02 -7.09 6.52
N SER A 82 1.11 -7.71 6.82
CA SER A 82 2.09 -7.26 7.82
C SER A 82 3.50 -7.62 7.34
N ALA A 83 4.52 -6.95 7.88
CA ALA A 83 5.93 -7.22 7.59
C ALA A 83 6.56 -8.24 8.53
#